data_AF-A0AAP3ENJ5-F1
#
_entry.id   AF-A0AAP3ENJ5-F1
#
_cell.length_a   1.000
_cell.length_b   1.000
_cell.length_c   1.000
_cell.angle_alpha   90.00
_cell.angle_beta   90.00
_cell.angle_gamma   90.00
#
_symmetry.space_group_name_H-M   'P 1'
#
loop_
_entity.id
_entity.type
_entity.pdbx_description
1 polymer ?
#
loop_
_entity_poly.entity_id
_entity_poly.type
_entity_poly.pdbx_seq_one_letter_code
_entity_poly.pdbx_strand_id
1 'polypeptide(L)' 'GSSVAIFGAGPVGLLCASCARLNGAEQIFIIDHNDYRLDFAQQRYGAIPINFDHHDDPAQWIIDNTPGHRGVDAVID' A
#
# COMPACT_ATOMS: atom_id res chain seq x y z
N GLY A 1 -0.81 15.46 -0.30
CA GLY A 1 -0.19 14.69 0.79
C GLY A 1 0.75 13.65 0.21
N SER A 2 1.59 13.04 1.04
CA SER A 2 2.60 12.07 0.58
C SER A 2 1.97 10.71 0.26
N SER A 3 2.60 9.98 -0.63
CA SER A 3 2.25 8.61 -1.03
C SER A 3 3.28 7.60 -0.48
N VAL A 4 2.83 6.42 -0.06
CA VAL A 4 3.71 5.37 0.49
C VAL A 4 3.30 3.98 -0.05
N ALA A 5 4.29 3.14 -0.32
CA ALA A 5 4.10 1.72 -0.57
C ALA A 5 4.60 0.88 0.61
N ILE A 6 3.81 -0.08 1.05
CA ILE A 6 4.12 -0.99 2.16
C ILE A 6 4.11 -2.42 1.62
N PHE A 7 5.26 -3.07 1.61
CA PHE A 7 5.40 -4.47 1.20
C PHE A 7 5.18 -5.36 2.43
N GLY A 8 4.10 -6.12 2.39
CA GLY A 8 3.60 -6.96 3.48
C GLY A 8 2.39 -6.36 4.21
N ALA A 9 1.31 -7.12 4.27
CA ALA A 9 0.11 -6.84 5.05
C ALA A 9 0.06 -7.66 6.37
N GLY A 10 1.22 -8.10 6.86
CA GLY A 10 1.36 -8.70 8.19
C GLY A 10 1.18 -7.68 9.32
N PRO A 11 1.28 -8.09 10.60
CA PRO A 11 1.06 -7.21 11.75
C PRO A 11 1.91 -5.93 11.73
N VAL A 12 3.17 -6.02 11.30
CA VAL A 12 4.07 -4.86 11.18
C VAL A 12 3.63 -3.94 10.04
N GLY A 13 3.34 -4.48 8.86
CA GLY A 13 2.84 -3.69 7.73
C GLY A 13 1.52 -2.99 8.03
N LEU A 14 0.60 -3.64 8.75
CA LEU A 14 -0.65 -3.03 9.23
C LEU A 14 -0.41 -1.92 10.25
N LEU A 15 0.57 -2.07 11.15
CA LEU A 15 1.00 -0.99 12.04
C LEU A 15 1.58 0.18 11.22
N CYS A 16 2.40 -0.11 10.21
CA CYS A 16 2.95 0.90 9.31
C CYS A 16 1.85 1.65 8.55
N ALA A 17 0.81 0.96 8.06
CA ALA A 17 -0.34 1.59 7.42
C ALA A 17 -1.11 2.52 8.38
N SER A 18 -1.30 2.07 9.63
CA SER A 18 -1.89 2.91 10.69
C SER A 18 -1.05 4.16 10.94
N CYS A 19 0.26 4.01 11.12
CA CYS A 19 1.20 5.10 11.34
C CYS A 19 1.24 6.07 10.15
N ALA A 20 1.32 5.57 8.91
CA ALA A 20 1.33 6.40 7.71
C ALA A 20 0.06 7.26 7.63
N ARG A 21 -1.11 6.68 7.91
CA ARG A 21 -2.37 7.41 7.95
C ARG A 21 -2.40 8.46 9.05
N LEU A 22 -1.93 8.13 10.25
CA LEU A 22 -1.81 9.09 11.37
C LEU A 22 -0.86 10.26 11.03
N ASN A 23 0.16 10.03 10.21
CA ASN A 23 1.11 11.05 9.75
C ASN A 23 0.61 11.83 8.52
N GLY A 24 -0.61 11.58 8.04
CA GLY A 24 -1.22 12.34 6.94
C GLY A 24 -0.83 11.85 5.53
N ALA A 25 -0.38 10.61 5.38
CA ALA A 25 -0.26 10.01 4.05
C ALA A 25 -1.65 9.94 3.38
N GLU A 26 -1.74 10.42 2.14
CA GLU A 26 -3.01 10.47 1.39
C GLU A 26 -3.24 9.23 0.53
N GLN A 27 -2.16 8.60 0.05
CA GLN A 27 -2.21 7.34 -0.69
C GLN A 27 -1.28 6.34 -0.01
N ILE A 28 -1.85 5.21 0.41
CA ILE A 28 -1.13 4.12 1.06
C ILE A 28 -1.39 2.89 0.22
N PHE A 29 -0.39 2.42 -0.53
CA PHE A 29 -0.44 1.13 -1.21
C PHE A 29 0.05 0.06 -0.25
N ILE A 30 -0.65 -1.08 -0.18
CA ILE A 30 -0.22 -2.22 0.63
C ILE A 30 -0.25 -3.49 -0.22
N ILE A 31 0.87 -4.20 -0.21
CA ILE A 31 1.17 -5.29 -1.14
C ILE A 31 1.32 -6.58 -0.34
N ASP A 32 0.56 -7.62 -0.64
CA ASP A 32 0.65 -8.96 -0.01
C ASP A 32 0.04 -9.99 -0.95
N HIS A 33 0.21 -11.29 -0.69
CA HIS A 33 -0.47 -12.36 -1.44
C HIS A 33 -1.81 -12.75 -0.79
N ASN A 34 -2.00 -12.40 0.48
CA ASN A 34 -3.13 -12.83 1.29
C ASN A 34 -4.27 -11.80 1.26
N ASP A 35 -5.32 -12.11 0.49
CA ASP A 35 -6.50 -11.24 0.34
C ASP A 35 -7.16 -10.86 1.68
N TYR A 36 -7.22 -11.77 2.65
CA TYR A 36 -7.80 -11.46 3.96
C TYR A 36 -7.05 -10.33 4.68
N ARG A 37 -5.72 -10.29 4.55
CA ARG A 37 -4.90 -9.21 5.15
C ARG A 37 -5.07 -7.90 4.40
N LEU A 38 -5.13 -7.97 3.08
CA LEU A 38 -5.36 -6.83 2.20
C LEU A 38 -6.72 -6.18 2.45
N ASP A 39 -7.78 -6.99 2.54
CA ASP A 39 -9.14 -6.57 2.86
C ASP A 39 -9.18 -5.86 4.22
N PHE A 40 -8.51 -6.42 5.23
CA PHE A 40 -8.42 -5.78 6.54
C PHE A 40 -7.72 -4.41 6.45
N ALA A 41 -6.62 -4.31 5.73
CA ALA A 41 -5.88 -3.06 5.56
C ALA A 41 -6.74 -1.99 4.85
N GLN A 42 -7.46 -2.38 3.81
CA GLN A 42 -8.39 -1.50 3.09
C GLN A 42 -9.52 -1.03 4.01
N GLN A 43 -10.20 -1.94 4.71
CA GLN A 43 -11.33 -1.61 5.58
C GLN A 43 -10.92 -0.75 6.76
N ARG A 44 -9.76 -1.03 7.37
CA ARG A 44 -9.35 -0.39 8.62
C ARG A 44 -8.57 0.91 8.43
N TYR A 45 -7.81 1.02 7.33
CA TYR A 45 -6.90 2.14 7.09
C TYR A 45 -7.11 2.82 5.74
N GLY A 46 -8.07 2.38 4.92
CA GLY A 46 -8.26 2.92 3.57
C GLY A 46 -7.04 2.76 2.68
N ALA A 47 -6.21 1.75 2.94
CA ALA A 47 -5.10 1.40 2.08
C ALA A 47 -5.62 0.84 0.74
N ILE A 48 -4.85 1.05 -0.32
CA ILE A 48 -5.11 0.52 -1.66
C ILE A 48 -4.41 -0.85 -1.72
N PRO A 49 -5.18 -1.96 -1.72
CA PRO A 49 -4.61 -3.29 -1.71
C PRO A 49 -4.08 -3.69 -3.09
N ILE A 50 -2.95 -4.37 -3.13
CA ILE A 50 -2.41 -5.00 -4.33
C ILE A 50 -2.05 -6.44 -4.01
N ASN A 51 -2.76 -7.37 -4.63
CA ASN A 51 -2.40 -8.79 -4.56
C ASN A 51 -1.44 -9.14 -5.70
N PHE A 52 -0.19 -9.46 -5.38
CA PHE A 52 0.81 -9.79 -6.39
C PHE A 52 0.66 -11.18 -7.02
N ASP A 53 -0.24 -12.02 -6.50
CA ASP A 53 -0.64 -13.27 -7.19
C ASP A 53 -1.61 -12.98 -8.36
N HIS A 54 -2.25 -11.81 -8.37
CA HIS A 54 -3.21 -11.39 -9.41
C HIS A 54 -2.66 -10.28 -10.32
N HIS A 55 -1.51 -9.69 -9.97
CA HIS A 55 -0.89 -8.59 -10.69
C HIS A 55 0.57 -8.95 -11.00
N ASP A 56 0.87 -9.16 -12.28
CA ASP A 56 2.21 -9.57 -12.74
C ASP A 56 3.31 -8.53 -12.42
N ASP A 57 2.95 -7.25 -12.27
CA ASP A 57 3.87 -6.18 -11.90
C ASP A 57 3.22 -5.15 -10.94
N PRO A 58 3.30 -5.39 -9.62
CA PRO A 58 2.80 -4.48 -8.60
C PRO A 58 3.51 -3.11 -8.63
N ALA A 59 4.78 -3.06 -9.00
CA ALA A 59 5.55 -1.82 -9.03
C ALA A 59 5.08 -0.92 -10.17
N GLN A 60 4.90 -1.48 -11.36
CA GLN A 60 4.33 -0.75 -12.49
C GLN A 60 2.90 -0.29 -12.18
N TRP A 61 2.08 -1.12 -11.54
CA TRP A 61 0.74 -0.73 -11.13
C TRP A 61 0.74 0.48 -10.19
N ILE A 62 1.67 0.53 -9.22
CA ILE A 62 1.85 1.69 -8.33
C ILE A 62 2.25 2.94 -9.14
N ILE A 63 3.17 2.80 -10.09
CA ILE A 63 3.58 3.91 -10.96
C ILE A 63 2.38 4.42 -11.77
N ASP A 64 1.58 3.53 -12.35
CA ASP A 64 0.40 3.88 -13.15
C ASP A 64 -0.69 4.57 -12.33
N ASN A 65 -0.77 4.25 -11.03
CA ASN A 65 -1.77 4.78 -10.10
C ASN A 65 -1.24 5.90 -9.20
N THR A 66 -0.06 6.46 -9.48
CA THR A 66 0.48 7.64 -8.80
C THR A 66 0.46 8.87 -9.72
N PRO A 67 0.21 10.09 -9.19
CA PRO A 67 0.13 11.29 -10.01
C PRO A 67 1.39 11.52 -10.85
N GLY A 68 1.20 11.68 -12.16
CA GLY A 68 2.29 11.93 -13.10
C GLY A 68 3.26 10.77 -13.28
N HIS A 69 2.88 9.55 -12.88
CA HIS A 69 3.71 8.33 -13.01
C HIS A 69 5.07 8.43 -12.30
N ARG A 70 5.13 9.19 -11.20
CA ARG A 70 6.37 9.42 -10.44
C ARG A 70 6.71 8.25 -9.50
N GLY A 71 5.74 7.41 -9.14
CA GLY A 71 5.86 6.46 -8.04
C GLY A 71 5.61 7.10 -6.68
N VAL A 72 5.83 6.33 -5.61
CA VAL A 72 5.57 6.76 -4.22
C VAL A 72 6.71 7.62 -3.65
N ASP A 73 6.40 8.42 -2.63
CA ASP A 73 7.39 9.26 -1.94
C ASP A 73 8.21 8.48 -0.90
N ALA A 74 7.71 7.34 -0.43
CA ALA A 74 8.38 6.47 0.54
C ALA A 74 8.01 4.99 0.36
N VAL A 75 8.89 4.10 0.82
CA VAL A 75 8.68 2.65 0.82
C VAL A 75 8.99 2.10 2.22
N ILE A 76 8.20 1.10 2.64
CA ILE A 76 8.43 0.28 3.83
C ILE A 76 8.41 -1.19 3.37
N ASP A 77 9.44 -1.96 3.73
CA ASP A 77 9.62 -3.38 3.42
C ASP A 77 9.95 -4.15 4.72
#